data_AF-A0A7S2R6A4-F1
#
_entry.id   AF-A0A7S2R6A4-F1
#
_cell.length_a   1.000
_cell.length_b   1.000
_cell.length_c   1.000
_cell.angle_alpha   90.00
_cell.angle_beta   90.00
_cell.angle_gamma   90.00
#
_symmetry.space_group_name_H-M   'P 1'
#
loop_
_entity.id
_entity.type
_entity.pdbx_description
1 polymer ?
#
loop_
_entity_poly.entity_id
_entity_poly.type
_entity_poly.pdbx_seq_one_letter_code
_entity_poly.pdbx_strand_id
1 'polypeptide(L)'
;MTAGENKSDSLEDDAIWGNDENDLDAEILAMPTEDIKQRMRLLENEIRVMRSEKERLSHEENSNKERIKENLEKVKLNKQLPYLVGNIVELLSMEKDEEEEEDGSAMDVDDKRKGQSVVIKTSTRQTIFLPVIGLVAADELKPGDLVGTNK
;
A
#
# COMPACT_ATOMS: atom_id res chain seq x y z
N MET A 1 10.08 27.13 2.09
CA MET A 1 10.83 26.37 1.06
C MET A 1 12.23 26.13 1.59
N THR A 2 12.40 25.11 2.42
CA THR A 2 13.72 24.65 2.90
C THR A 2 14.03 23.40 2.10
N ALA A 3 14.86 23.57 1.07
CA ALA A 3 15.39 22.46 0.29
C ALA A 3 16.22 21.59 1.26
N GLY A 4 15.76 20.37 1.51
CA GLY A 4 16.56 19.36 2.17
C GLY A 4 17.79 19.09 1.31
N GLU A 5 18.96 19.25 1.91
CA GLU A 5 20.22 18.81 1.35
C GLU A 5 20.14 17.30 1.12
N ASN A 6 19.87 16.89 -0.12
CA ASN A 6 20.26 15.58 -0.59
C ASN A 6 21.78 15.59 -0.70
N LYS A 7 22.45 15.39 0.43
CA LYS A 7 23.83 14.91 0.44
C LYS A 7 23.81 13.58 -0.29
N SER A 8 24.28 13.60 -1.53
CA SER A 8 24.71 12.37 -2.19
C SER A 8 25.80 11.80 -1.30
N ASP A 9 25.51 10.72 -0.57
CA ASP A 9 26.54 9.84 -0.03
C ASP A 9 27.27 9.23 -1.23
N SER A 10 28.18 10.00 -1.81
CA SER A 10 29.12 9.53 -2.81
C SER A 10 30.13 8.67 -2.09
N LEU A 11 30.28 7.43 -2.54
CA LEU A 11 31.29 6.45 -2.10
C LEU A 11 32.75 6.92 -2.30
N GLU A 12 32.96 8.18 -2.65
CA GLU A 12 34.23 8.83 -2.97
C GLU A 12 34.74 9.72 -1.82
N ASP A 13 34.01 9.85 -0.70
CA ASP A 13 34.50 10.56 0.47
C ASP A 13 35.61 9.74 1.16
N ASP A 14 36.83 10.29 1.20
CA ASP A 14 38.00 9.74 1.93
C ASP A 14 37.72 9.51 3.42
N ALA A 15 36.65 10.10 3.99
CA ALA A 15 36.21 9.84 5.36
C ALA A 15 35.60 8.44 5.55
N ILE A 16 35.12 7.79 4.47
CA ILE A 16 34.51 6.46 4.51
C ILE A 16 35.59 5.37 4.42
N TRP A 17 36.66 5.61 3.66
CA TRP A 17 37.73 4.62 3.41
C TRP A 17 39.05 4.93 4.12
N GLY A 18 39.24 6.15 4.64
CA GLY A 18 40.54 6.70 5.03
C GLY A 18 41.07 6.32 6.41
N ASN A 19 40.54 5.28 7.07
CA ASN A 19 41.08 4.84 8.36
C ASN A 19 41.20 3.30 8.52
N ASP A 20 40.63 2.51 7.61
CA ASP A 20 40.56 1.04 7.73
C ASP A 20 41.42 0.30 6.69
N GLU A 21 42.28 1.00 5.93
CA GLU A 21 43.11 0.37 4.90
C GLU A 21 44.21 -0.56 5.48
N ASN A 22 44.49 -0.45 6.79
CA ASN A 22 45.54 -1.22 7.47
C ASN A 22 45.04 -2.28 8.46
N ASP A 23 43.74 -2.28 8.81
CA ASP A 23 43.15 -3.31 9.68
C ASP A 23 42.37 -4.30 8.81
N LEU A 24 43.12 -5.15 8.09
CA LEU A 24 42.54 -6.40 7.60
C LEU A 24 42.04 -7.17 8.82
N ASP A 25 40.73 -7.47 8.86
CA ASP A 25 40.11 -8.23 9.95
C ASP A 25 40.99 -9.43 10.34
N ALA A 26 41.23 -9.60 11.64
CA ALA A 26 42.05 -10.71 12.15
C ALA A 26 41.54 -12.09 11.67
N GLU A 27 40.26 -12.17 11.32
CA GLU A 27 39.61 -13.32 10.68
C GLU A 27 40.16 -13.58 9.26
N ILE A 28 40.37 -12.54 8.45
CA ILE A 28 40.90 -12.61 7.08
C ILE A 28 42.37 -13.01 7.09
N LEU A 29 43.16 -12.50 8.04
CA LEU A 29 44.56 -12.87 8.22
C LEU A 29 44.76 -14.33 8.65
N ALA A 30 43.76 -14.90 9.36
CA ALA A 30 43.78 -16.30 9.81
C ALA A 30 43.24 -17.29 8.76
N MET A 31 42.54 -16.82 7.73
CA MET A 31 41.97 -17.68 6.68
C MET A 31 43.00 -18.07 5.61
N PRO A 32 42.91 -19.29 5.04
CA PRO A 32 43.73 -19.67 3.91
C PRO A 32 43.34 -18.88 2.64
N THR A 33 44.31 -18.64 1.76
CA THR A 33 44.13 -17.80 0.56
C THR A 33 43.05 -18.30 -0.41
N GLU A 34 42.72 -19.59 -0.39
CA GLU A 34 41.66 -20.16 -1.22
C GLU A 34 40.25 -19.84 -0.69
N ASP A 35 40.05 -19.83 0.63
CA ASP A 35 38.77 -19.47 1.24
C ASP A 35 38.46 -17.99 1.02
N ILE A 36 39.49 -17.13 1.05
CA ILE A 36 39.38 -15.70 0.71
C ILE A 36 38.90 -15.53 -0.74
N LYS A 37 39.49 -16.26 -1.70
CA LYS A 37 39.07 -16.19 -3.11
C LYS A 37 37.64 -16.69 -3.32
N GLN A 38 37.23 -17.72 -2.60
CA GLN A 38 35.86 -18.22 -2.67
C GLN A 38 34.87 -17.20 -2.09
N ARG A 39 35.18 -16.59 -0.94
CA ARG A 39 34.37 -15.55 -0.30
C ARG A 39 34.26 -14.30 -1.18
N MET A 40 35.35 -13.89 -1.83
CA MET A 40 35.31 -12.80 -2.82
C MET A 40 34.32 -13.07 -3.95
N ARG A 41 34.36 -14.27 -4.56
CA ARG A 41 33.43 -14.64 -5.64
C ARG A 41 31.98 -14.71 -5.19
N LEU A 42 31.72 -15.18 -3.97
CA LEU A 42 30.38 -15.19 -3.39
C LEU A 42 29.85 -13.77 -3.19
N LEU A 43 30.67 -12.89 -2.59
CA LEU A 43 30.32 -11.48 -2.38
C LEU A 43 30.12 -10.73 -3.71
N GLU A 44 30.94 -10.98 -4.73
CA GLU A 44 30.76 -10.40 -6.06
C GLU A 44 29.42 -10.78 -6.69
N ASN A 45 29.05 -12.06 -6.57
CA ASN A 45 27.76 -12.55 -7.04
C ASN A 45 26.59 -11.94 -6.24
N GLU A 46 26.74 -11.86 -4.93
CA GLU A 46 25.72 -11.27 -4.05
C GLU A 46 25.52 -9.78 -4.35
N ILE A 47 26.60 -9.00 -4.50
CA ILE A 47 26.55 -7.59 -4.90
C ILE A 47 25.84 -7.44 -6.25
N ARG A 48 26.09 -8.34 -7.20
CA ARG A 48 25.43 -8.30 -8.51
C ARG A 48 23.92 -8.56 -8.39
N VAL A 49 23.52 -9.54 -7.59
CA VAL A 49 22.10 -9.84 -7.34
C VAL A 49 21.44 -8.67 -6.61
N MET A 50 22.05 -8.16 -5.54
CA MET A 50 21.54 -7.02 -4.77
C MET A 50 21.37 -5.76 -5.61
N ARG A 51 22.30 -5.46 -6.53
CA ARG A 51 22.17 -4.33 -7.47
C ARG A 51 20.96 -4.49 -8.39
N SER A 52 20.78 -5.69 -8.96
CA SER A 52 19.62 -6.02 -9.80
C SER A 52 18.31 -5.91 -9.03
N GLU A 53 18.27 -6.40 -7.79
CA GLU A 53 17.09 -6.30 -6.93
C GLU A 53 16.78 -4.87 -6.52
N LYS A 54 17.80 -4.06 -6.22
CA LYS A 54 17.63 -2.63 -5.94
C LYS A 54 17.01 -1.90 -7.12
N GLU A 55 17.47 -2.16 -8.34
CA GLU A 55 16.89 -1.57 -9.56
C GLU A 55 15.44 -2.02 -9.76
N ARG A 56 15.17 -3.32 -9.64
CA ARG A 56 13.80 -3.87 -9.73
C ARG A 56 12.86 -3.23 -8.71
N LEU A 57 13.26 -3.19 -7.43
CA LEU A 57 12.47 -2.59 -6.35
C LEU A 57 12.26 -1.10 -6.57
N SER A 58 13.27 -0.38 -7.06
CA SER A 58 13.13 1.05 -7.38
C SER A 58 12.14 1.29 -8.52
N HIS A 59 12.12 0.44 -9.56
CA HIS A 59 11.12 0.50 -10.62
C HIS A 59 9.70 0.20 -10.11
N GLU A 60 9.55 -0.83 -9.27
CA GLU A 60 8.26 -1.16 -8.64
C GLU A 60 7.77 -0.04 -7.71
N GLU A 61 8.67 0.55 -6.93
CA GLU A 61 8.37 1.69 -6.07
C GLU A 61 7.88 2.89 -6.87
N ASN A 62 8.57 3.22 -7.97
CA ASN A 62 8.17 4.33 -8.84
C ASN A 62 6.82 4.08 -9.51
N SER A 63 6.59 2.86 -10.02
CA SER A 63 5.29 2.48 -10.60
C SER A 63 4.16 2.57 -9.56
N ASN A 64 4.40 2.11 -8.34
CA ASN A 64 3.42 2.22 -7.25
C ASN A 64 3.16 3.68 -6.86
N LYS A 65 4.19 4.53 -6.81
CA LYS A 65 4.06 5.98 -6.56
C LYS A 65 3.22 6.66 -7.64
N GLU A 66 3.39 6.32 -8.91
CA GLU A 66 2.57 6.83 -10.01
C GLU A 66 1.11 6.41 -9.87
N ARG A 67 0.86 5.13 -9.60
CA ARG A 67 -0.49 4.61 -9.35
C ARG A 67 -1.17 5.29 -8.17
N ILE A 68 -0.44 5.56 -7.09
CA ILE A 68 -0.95 6.30 -5.93
C ILE A 68 -1.33 7.73 -6.32
N LYS A 69 -0.49 8.43 -7.10
CA LYS A 69 -0.79 9.80 -7.57
C LYS A 69 -2.06 9.82 -8.43
N GLU A 70 -2.18 8.92 -9.40
CA GLU A 70 -3.38 8.81 -10.24
C GLU A 70 -4.64 8.51 -9.42
N ASN A 71 -4.55 7.59 -8.45
CA ASN A 71 -5.67 7.26 -7.58
C ASN A 71 -6.05 8.45 -6.68
N LEU A 72 -5.07 9.20 -6.19
CA LEU A 72 -5.31 10.40 -5.38
C LEU A 72 -5.98 11.51 -6.20
N GLU A 73 -5.61 11.67 -7.47
CA GLU A 73 -6.29 12.58 -8.39
C GLU A 73 -7.74 12.16 -8.66
N LYS A 74 -7.99 10.87 -8.89
CA LYS A 74 -9.36 10.32 -9.04
C LYS A 74 -10.20 10.57 -7.77
N VAL A 75 -9.63 10.34 -6.59
CA VAL A 75 -10.29 10.65 -5.31
C VAL A 75 -10.57 12.14 -5.20
N LYS A 76 -9.64 13.01 -5.62
CA LYS A 76 -9.83 14.47 -5.59
C LYS A 76 -10.96 14.93 -6.52
N LEU A 77 -11.07 14.35 -7.73
CA LEU A 77 -12.17 14.62 -8.65
C LEU A 77 -13.52 14.20 -8.06
N ASN A 78 -13.58 13.02 -7.43
CA ASN A 78 -14.78 12.54 -6.77
C ASN A 78 -15.10 13.24 -5.43
N LYS A 79 -14.13 13.99 -4.88
CA LYS A 79 -14.28 14.84 -3.69
C LYS A 79 -14.64 16.30 -4.02
N GLN A 80 -15.18 16.58 -5.20
CA GLN A 80 -15.67 17.92 -5.53
C GLN A 80 -17.01 18.20 -4.83
N LEU A 81 -17.11 19.39 -4.24
CA LEU A 81 -18.37 19.93 -3.75
C LEU A 81 -19.29 20.22 -4.95
N PRO A 82 -20.62 20.10 -4.83
CA PRO A 82 -21.41 19.93 -3.61
C PRO A 82 -21.82 18.47 -3.31
N TYR A 83 -21.75 18.07 -2.03
CA TYR A 83 -22.26 16.77 -1.58
C TYR A 83 -23.77 16.82 -1.26
N LEU A 84 -24.42 15.66 -1.38
CA LEU A 84 -25.73 15.42 -0.79
C LEU A 84 -25.54 14.91 0.64
N VAL A 85 -26.26 15.49 1.59
CA VAL A 85 -26.17 15.06 2.99
C VAL A 85 -27.16 13.93 3.23
N GLY A 86 -26.75 12.88 3.93
CA GLY A 86 -27.60 11.77 4.35
C GLY A 86 -27.25 11.29 5.76
N ASN A 87 -28.18 10.55 6.35
CA ASN A 87 -28.02 9.91 7.64
C ASN A 87 -27.88 8.40 7.45
N ILE A 88 -27.00 7.77 8.22
CA ILE A 88 -26.91 6.31 8.27
C ILE A 88 -28.09 5.79 9.09
N VAL A 89 -28.85 4.84 8.53
CA VAL A 89 -29.97 4.21 9.20
C VAL A 89 -29.50 2.94 9.91
N GLU A 90 -28.79 2.08 9.18
CA GLU A 90 -28.35 0.78 9.67
C GLU A 90 -27.08 0.32 8.93
N LEU A 91 -26.23 -0.40 9.66
CA LEU A 91 -25.07 -1.12 9.13
C LEU A 91 -25.42 -2.60 9.15
N LEU A 92 -25.31 -3.25 8.00
CA LEU A 92 -25.63 -4.65 7.79
C LEU A 92 -24.33 -5.42 7.55
N SER A 93 -24.00 -6.36 8.41
CA SER A 93 -22.95 -7.34 8.14
C SER A 93 -23.56 -8.50 7.35
N MET A 94 -23.26 -8.60 6.05
CA MET A 94 -23.63 -9.77 5.27
C MET A 94 -22.60 -10.88 5.57
N GLU A 95 -22.81 -11.58 6.68
CA GLU A 95 -22.21 -12.91 6.84
C GLU A 95 -22.99 -13.84 5.92
N LYS A 96 -22.30 -14.50 4.99
CA LYS A 96 -22.94 -15.58 4.23
C LYS A 96 -23.20 -16.70 5.23
N ASP A 97 -24.46 -17.07 5.42
CA ASP A 97 -24.78 -18.40 5.89
C ASP A 97 -24.10 -19.38 4.92
N GLU A 98 -23.21 -20.22 5.43
CA GLU A 98 -22.39 -21.16 4.64
C GLU A 98 -23.24 -22.25 3.93
N GLU A 99 -24.57 -22.20 4.03
CA GLU A 99 -25.49 -23.28 3.62
C GLU A 99 -26.29 -23.03 2.34
N GLU A 100 -26.27 -21.85 1.72
CA GLU A 100 -26.99 -21.60 0.45
C GLU A 100 -26.05 -21.47 -0.76
N GLU A 101 -25.26 -22.52 -1.01
CA GLU A 101 -24.79 -22.86 -2.38
C GLU A 101 -25.78 -23.82 -3.07
N GLU A 102 -27.10 -23.65 -2.87
CA GLU A 102 -28.09 -24.42 -3.64
C GLU A 102 -28.44 -23.68 -4.95
N ASP A 103 -27.66 -24.04 -5.97
CA ASP A 103 -28.05 -24.20 -7.37
C ASP A 103 -29.14 -23.24 -7.92
N GLY A 104 -28.71 -22.03 -8.30
CA GLY A 104 -29.54 -21.08 -9.03
C GLY A 104 -28.71 -20.14 -9.90
N SER A 105 -28.72 -20.38 -11.22
CA SER A 105 -28.13 -19.48 -12.22
C SER A 105 -28.85 -18.12 -12.25
N ALA A 106 -28.51 -17.22 -11.33
CA ALA A 106 -28.56 -15.75 -11.43
C ALA A 106 -28.19 -15.09 -10.08
N MET A 107 -27.22 -15.62 -9.32
CA MET A 107 -26.76 -14.91 -8.12
C MET A 107 -26.17 -13.56 -8.52
N ASP A 108 -26.75 -12.48 -7.99
CA ASP A 108 -26.31 -11.12 -8.24
C ASP A 108 -24.85 -10.98 -7.79
N VAL A 109 -24.04 -10.24 -8.55
CA VAL A 109 -22.61 -10.05 -8.24
C VAL A 109 -22.45 -9.35 -6.89
N ASP A 110 -23.47 -8.62 -6.46
CA ASP A 110 -23.52 -7.93 -5.18
C ASP A 110 -23.72 -8.88 -3.98
N ASP A 111 -24.40 -10.03 -4.14
CA ASP A 111 -24.55 -11.04 -3.08
C ASP A 111 -23.26 -11.82 -2.80
N LYS A 112 -22.27 -11.73 -3.69
CA LYS A 112 -20.96 -12.37 -3.52
C LYS A 112 -19.96 -11.47 -2.80
N ARG A 113 -20.24 -10.18 -2.61
CA ARG A 113 -19.31 -9.26 -1.94
C ARG A 113 -19.43 -9.43 -0.43
N LYS A 114 -18.47 -10.15 0.15
CA LYS A 114 -18.25 -10.18 1.60
C LYS A 114 -17.92 -8.76 2.07
N GLY A 115 -18.78 -8.16 2.89
CA GLY A 115 -18.57 -6.79 3.36
C GLY A 115 -19.71 -6.27 4.22
N GLN A 116 -19.42 -5.19 4.94
CA GLN A 116 -20.45 -4.41 5.62
C GLN A 116 -21.15 -3.52 4.59
N SER A 117 -22.46 -3.67 4.52
CA SER A 117 -23.37 -2.86 3.71
C SER A 117 -24.00 -1.77 4.58
N VAL A 118 -24.40 -0.66 3.96
CA VAL A 118 -25.00 0.47 4.69
C VAL A 118 -26.28 0.92 4.01
N VAL A 119 -27.30 1.19 4.84
CA VAL A 119 -28.53 1.86 4.41
C VAL A 119 -28.43 3.34 4.76
N ILE A 120 -28.51 4.21 3.74
CA ILE A 120 -28.45 5.67 3.89
C ILE A 120 -29.81 6.27 3.61
N LYS A 121 -30.25 7.22 4.44
CA LYS A 121 -31.39 8.09 4.17
C LYS A 121 -30.91 9.48 3.81
N THR A 122 -31.05 9.86 2.54
CA THR A 122 -30.62 11.17 2.05
C THR A 122 -31.55 12.29 2.56
N SER A 123 -31.07 13.54 2.52
CA SER A 123 -31.86 14.72 2.86
C SER A 123 -33.08 14.93 1.94
N THR A 124 -33.08 14.32 0.75
CA THR A 124 -34.23 14.24 -0.15
C THR A 124 -35.26 13.17 0.25
N ARG A 125 -35.10 12.57 1.44
CA ARG A 125 -35.94 11.50 2.01
C ARG A 125 -35.95 10.21 1.18
N GLN A 126 -34.91 9.96 0.39
CA GLN A 126 -34.72 8.70 -0.32
C GLN A 126 -33.89 7.75 0.55
N THR A 127 -34.29 6.48 0.59
CA THR A 127 -33.51 5.42 1.26
C THR A 127 -32.75 4.66 0.18
N ILE A 128 -31.43 4.66 0.28
CA ILE A 128 -30.52 4.03 -0.69
C ILE A 128 -29.74 2.95 0.05
N PHE A 129 -29.75 1.73 -0.50
CA PHE A 129 -28.88 0.65 -0.06
C PHE A 129 -27.54 0.75 -0.77
N LEU A 130 -26.46 0.71 0.00
CA LEU A 130 -25.10 0.76 -0.51
C LEU A 130 -24.36 -0.53 -0.13
N PRO A 131 -24.04 -1.41 -1.10
CA PRO A 131 -23.32 -2.66 -0.84
C PRO A 131 -21.85 -2.44 -0.46
N VAL A 132 -21.30 -1.24 -0.70
CA VAL A 132 -19.90 -0.89 -0.39
C VAL A 132 -19.83 0.52 0.19
N ILE A 133 -19.38 0.65 1.44
CA ILE A 133 -19.34 1.92 2.23
C ILE A 133 -18.50 3.02 1.57
N GLY A 134 -17.49 2.67 0.79
CA GLY A 134 -16.70 3.60 -0.01
C GLY A 134 -15.45 4.12 0.72
N LEU A 135 -15.31 5.44 0.83
CA LEU A 135 -14.07 6.11 1.30
C LEU A 135 -13.94 6.23 2.84
N VAL A 136 -14.92 5.73 3.60
CA VAL A 136 -14.95 5.79 5.06
C VAL A 136 -14.89 4.37 5.62
N ALA A 137 -14.17 4.18 6.72
CA ALA A 137 -14.08 2.89 7.39
C ALA A 137 -15.42 2.54 8.06
N ALA A 138 -15.83 1.29 7.97
CA ALA A 138 -17.10 0.83 8.52
C ALA A 138 -17.17 0.93 10.05
N ASP A 139 -16.04 0.71 10.73
CA ASP A 139 -15.93 0.73 12.19
C ASP A 139 -16.13 2.13 12.79
N GLU A 140 -15.93 3.18 11.98
CA GLU A 140 -16.13 4.57 12.39
C GLU A 140 -17.60 5.01 12.27
N LEU A 141 -18.44 4.23 11.57
CA LEU A 141 -19.81 4.59 11.28
C LEU A 141 -20.76 4.05 12.34
N LYS A 142 -21.70 4.90 12.76
CA LYS A 142 -22.80 4.52 13.64
C LYS A 142 -24.15 4.91 13.04
N PRO A 143 -25.23 4.17 13.37
CA PRO A 143 -26.58 4.60 13.06
C PRO A 143 -26.85 6.01 13.61
N GLY A 144 -27.36 6.89 12.76
CA GLY A 144 -27.63 8.30 13.08
C GLY A 144 -26.53 9.29 12.68
N ASP A 145 -25.35 8.81 12.26
CA ASP A 145 -24.28 9.70 11.80
C ASP A 145 -24.62 10.41 10.49
N LEU A 146 -24.18 11.66 10.40
CA LEU A 146 -24.31 12.52 9.22
C LEU A 146 -23.15 12.28 8.26
N VAL A 147 -23.47 11.85 7.04
CA VAL A 147 -22.49 11.56 5.97
C VAL A 147 -22.76 12.37 4.71
N GLY A 148 -21.70 12.71 3.99
CA GLY A 148 -21.77 13.31 2.66
C GLY A 148 -21.72 12.23 1.59
N THR A 149 -22.79 12.09 0.82
CA THR A 149 -22.83 11.25 -0.38
C THR A 149 -22.54 12.10 -1.62
N ASN A 150 -21.93 11.49 -2.63
CA ASN A 150 -21.87 12.10 -3.96
C ASN A 150 -23.30 12.12 -4.57
N LYS A 151 -23.57 13.05 -5.49
CA LYS A 151 -24.88 13.25 -6.12
C LYS A 151 -25.07 12.34 -7.33
#